data_AF-A0A6A4VJ77-F1
#
_entry.id   AF-A0A6A4VJ77-F1
#
_cell.length_a   1.000
_cell.length_b   1.000
_cell.length_c   1.000
_cell.angle_alpha   90.00
_cell.angle_beta   90.00
_cell.angle_gamma   90.00
#
_symmetry.space_group_name_H-M   'P 1'
#
loop_
_entity.id
_entity.type
_entity.pdbx_description
1 polymer ?
#
loop_
_entity_poly.entity_id
_entity_poly.type
_entity_poly.pdbx_seq_one_letter_code
_entity_poly.pdbx_strand_id
1 'polypeptide(L)'
;MFGRTPAKARDMEQQIRTRQVTKEYVCRVEGEFPSEPISCKEPIEVVSYKIGVCKVSPKGKECLTEFTRLNYNGRSSVVVCRPQTGRMHQIRVHLQYLGFPIINDPLYNHTVFGPGKGKGGTIEKTDEQLIQDLIAIHNAENWLGMDGDVELSMFKPKEAGECRNTVDREVRGVM
;
A
#
# COMPACT_ATOMS: atom_id res chain seq x y z
N MET A 1 -7.22 10.81 -12.33
CA MET A 1 -7.48 12.22 -12.70
C MET A 1 -6.13 12.89 -12.89
N PHE A 2 -5.90 13.59 -14.00
CA PHE A 2 -4.61 14.21 -14.30
C PHE A 2 -4.80 15.64 -14.78
N GLY A 3 -4.04 16.58 -14.23
CA GLY A 3 -3.99 17.96 -14.71
C GLY A 3 -3.05 18.08 -15.91
N ARG A 4 -3.60 18.42 -17.08
CA ARG A 4 -2.79 18.65 -18.30
C ARG A 4 -1.97 19.94 -18.26
N THR A 5 -2.30 20.85 -17.35
CA THR A 5 -1.54 22.09 -17.10
C THR A 5 -1.23 22.24 -15.61
N PRO A 6 -0.15 22.93 -15.22
CA PRO A 6 0.18 23.17 -13.81
C PRO A 6 -0.94 23.89 -13.05
N ALA A 7 -1.64 24.84 -13.71
CA ALA A 7 -2.75 25.56 -13.11
C ALA A 7 -3.92 24.61 -12.78
N LYS A 8 -4.29 23.73 -13.70
CA LYS A 8 -5.37 22.78 -13.46
C LYS A 8 -4.98 21.70 -12.46
N ALA A 9 -3.71 21.27 -12.44
CA ALA A 9 -3.22 20.33 -11.43
C ALA A 9 -3.37 20.89 -10.00
N ARG A 10 -3.02 22.17 -9.78
CA ARG A 10 -3.20 22.85 -8.48
C ARG A 10 -4.67 22.98 -8.09
N ASP A 11 -5.54 23.33 -9.03
CA ASP A 11 -6.98 23.40 -8.80
C ASP A 11 -7.56 22.03 -8.40
N MET A 12 -7.18 20.95 -9.10
CA MET A 12 -7.58 19.59 -8.72
C MET A 12 -7.05 19.18 -7.35
N GLU A 13 -5.81 19.52 -7.02
CA GLU A 13 -5.23 19.25 -5.70
C GLU A 13 -6.03 19.96 -4.60
N GLN A 14 -6.40 21.22 -4.82
CA GLN A 14 -7.26 21.97 -3.89
C GLN A 14 -8.61 21.30 -3.71
N GLN A 15 -9.28 20.88 -4.80
CA GLN A 15 -10.58 20.19 -4.73
C GLN A 15 -10.49 18.87 -3.95
N ILE A 16 -9.41 18.11 -4.11
CA ILE A 16 -9.17 16.89 -3.33
C ILE A 16 -8.92 17.24 -1.85
N ARG A 17 -8.13 18.28 -1.56
CA ARG A 17 -7.81 18.73 -0.21
C ARG A 17 -9.03 19.28 0.53
N THR A 18 -9.92 19.99 -0.16
CA THR A 18 -11.16 20.55 0.38
C THR A 18 -12.34 19.56 0.34
N ARG A 19 -12.08 18.29 -0.01
CA ARG A 19 -13.08 17.20 -0.08
C ARG A 19 -14.25 17.45 -1.04
N GLN A 20 -14.02 18.23 -2.09
CA GLN A 20 -15.00 18.41 -3.17
C GLN A 20 -15.05 17.21 -4.13
N VAL A 21 -14.06 16.32 -4.05
CA VAL A 21 -14.00 15.08 -4.84
C VAL A 21 -14.46 13.90 -4.00
N THR A 22 -15.58 13.31 -4.37
CA THR A 22 -16.05 12.02 -3.86
C THR A 22 -15.32 10.89 -4.55
N LYS A 23 -14.86 9.90 -3.78
CA LYS A 23 -14.22 8.69 -4.30
C LYS A 23 -15.04 7.49 -3.85
N GLU A 24 -15.34 6.59 -4.79
CA GLU A 24 -16.06 5.36 -4.54
C GLU A 24 -15.32 4.20 -5.19
N TYR A 25 -15.21 3.10 -4.45
CA TYR A 25 -14.54 1.89 -4.90
C TYR A 25 -15.43 0.69 -4.60
N VAL A 26 -15.30 -0.38 -5.37
CA VAL A 26 -15.97 -1.65 -5.12
C VAL A 26 -14.92 -2.71 -4.88
N CYS A 27 -15.05 -3.43 -3.76
CA CYS A 27 -14.14 -4.50 -3.37
C CYS A 27 -14.92 -5.80 -3.18
N ARG A 28 -14.28 -6.93 -3.49
CA ARG A 28 -14.75 -8.24 -3.06
C ARG A 28 -13.93 -8.69 -1.86
N VAL A 29 -14.60 -9.02 -0.76
CA VAL A 29 -13.98 -9.35 0.54
C VAL A 29 -14.34 -10.76 0.99
N GLU A 30 -13.46 -11.37 1.78
CA GLU A 30 -13.75 -12.65 2.42
C GLU A 30 -14.92 -12.55 3.39
N GLY A 31 -15.73 -13.60 3.50
CA GLY A 31 -16.77 -13.72 4.52
C GLY A 31 -18.04 -12.93 4.24
N GLU A 32 -18.92 -12.94 5.25
CA GLU A 32 -20.16 -12.18 5.27
C GLU A 32 -19.92 -10.81 5.91
N PHE A 33 -19.73 -9.79 5.08
CA PHE A 33 -19.64 -8.42 5.57
C PHE A 33 -20.99 -8.01 6.19
N PRO A 34 -21.04 -7.17 7.24
CA PRO A 34 -22.30 -6.77 7.86
C PRO A 34 -23.26 -6.09 6.87
N SER A 35 -24.57 -6.28 7.06
CA SER A 35 -25.61 -5.67 6.22
C SER A 35 -25.70 -4.16 6.40
N GLU A 36 -25.51 -3.69 7.63
CA GLU A 36 -25.56 -2.28 7.97
C GLU A 36 -24.29 -1.53 7.53
N PRO A 37 -24.40 -0.25 7.17
CA PRO A 37 -23.23 0.58 6.87
C PRO A 37 -22.24 0.63 8.05
N ILE A 38 -20.95 0.53 7.73
CA ILE A 38 -19.85 0.61 8.72
C ILE A 38 -18.97 1.81 8.42
N SER A 39 -18.64 2.58 9.45
CA SER A 39 -17.65 3.65 9.39
C SER A 39 -16.40 3.23 10.18
N CYS A 40 -15.29 2.99 9.50
CA CYS A 40 -13.99 2.71 10.14
C CYS A 40 -13.15 3.99 10.24
N LYS A 41 -12.79 4.38 11.47
CA LYS A 41 -12.01 5.59 11.78
C LYS A 41 -10.60 5.29 12.29
N GLU A 42 -10.17 4.04 12.20
CA GLU A 42 -8.90 3.61 12.75
C GLU A 42 -7.71 4.31 12.07
N PRO A 43 -6.79 4.93 12.82
CA PRO A 43 -5.64 5.64 12.25
C PRO A 43 -4.66 4.67 11.59
N ILE A 44 -4.06 5.08 10.47
CA ILE A 44 -3.16 4.22 9.68
C ILE A 44 -1.72 4.76 9.73
N GLU A 45 -0.81 3.91 10.15
CA GLU A 45 0.64 4.13 10.17
C GLU A 45 1.29 3.42 8.98
N VAL A 46 2.28 4.06 8.36
CA VAL A 46 3.16 3.41 7.38
C VAL A 46 4.30 2.76 8.15
N VAL A 47 4.32 1.43 8.20
CA VAL A 47 5.30 0.64 8.94
C VAL A 47 6.61 0.51 8.17
N SER A 48 6.52 0.44 6.84
CA SER A 48 7.71 0.47 5.98
C SER A 48 7.41 1.12 4.64
N TYR A 49 8.08 2.24 4.35
CA TYR A 49 8.00 2.90 3.05
C TYR A 49 8.68 2.10 1.94
N LYS A 50 9.70 1.29 2.28
CA LYS A 50 10.47 0.50 1.30
C LYS A 50 9.61 -0.54 0.60
N ILE A 51 8.72 -1.19 1.35
CA ILE A 51 7.82 -2.25 0.85
C ILE A 51 6.34 -1.82 0.83
N GLY A 52 6.05 -0.57 1.19
CA GLY A 52 4.69 -0.02 1.17
C GLY A 52 3.73 -0.66 2.18
N VAL A 53 4.21 -1.11 3.34
CA VAL A 53 3.37 -1.76 4.36
C VAL A 53 2.78 -0.72 5.31
N CYS A 54 1.49 -0.88 5.59
CA CYS A 54 0.72 -0.05 6.50
C CYS A 54 0.00 -0.92 7.53
N LYS A 55 -0.28 -0.38 8.72
CA LYS A 55 -1.14 -1.04 9.72
C LYS A 55 -2.03 -0.03 10.43
N VAL A 56 -3.07 -0.53 11.09
CA VAL A 56 -3.79 0.26 12.10
C VAL A 56 -2.91 0.43 13.32
N SER A 57 -2.75 1.67 13.77
CA SER A 57 -1.89 2.02 14.90
C SER A 57 -2.34 3.36 15.50
N PRO A 58 -2.34 3.52 16.83
CA PRO A 58 -2.58 4.82 17.46
C PRO A 58 -1.57 5.90 17.08
N LYS A 59 -0.38 5.51 16.57
CA LYS A 59 0.64 6.44 16.04
C LYS A 59 0.36 6.85 14.59
N GLY A 60 -0.67 6.26 13.97
CA GLY A 60 -1.05 6.47 12.60
C GLY A 60 -1.69 7.83 12.35
N LYS A 61 -1.93 8.12 11.08
CA LYS A 61 -2.65 9.31 10.66
C LYS A 61 -4.14 9.02 10.62
N GLU A 62 -4.93 9.91 11.21
CA GLU A 62 -6.39 9.88 11.17
C GLU A 62 -6.91 9.71 9.72
N CYS A 63 -7.87 8.81 9.58
CA CYS A 63 -8.53 8.51 8.32
C CYS A 63 -9.91 7.90 8.54
N LEU A 64 -10.79 8.03 7.54
CA LEU A 64 -12.17 7.54 7.60
C LEU A 64 -12.54 6.89 6.28
N THR A 65 -13.12 5.70 6.37
CA THR A 65 -13.74 4.99 5.24
C THR A 65 -15.12 4.49 5.64
N GLU A 66 -16.10 4.78 4.81
CA GLU A 66 -17.46 4.22 4.92
C GLU A 66 -17.60 3.00 4.02
N PHE A 67 -18.23 1.96 4.53
CA PHE A 67 -18.44 0.68 3.85
C PHE A 67 -19.92 0.34 3.83
N THR A 68 -20.38 -0.21 2.70
CA THR A 68 -21.74 -0.72 2.56
C THR A 68 -21.70 -2.01 1.75
N ARG A 69 -22.28 -3.09 2.28
CA ARG A 69 -22.40 -4.34 1.54
C ARG A 69 -23.44 -4.18 0.43
N LEU A 70 -23.07 -4.56 -0.79
CA LEU A 70 -23.98 -4.67 -1.92
C LEU A 70 -24.59 -6.06 -2.05
N ASN A 71 -23.78 -7.10 -1.83
CA ASN A 71 -24.21 -8.48 -2.02
C ASN A 71 -23.35 -9.43 -1.17
N TYR A 72 -23.90 -10.58 -0.81
CA TYR A 72 -23.22 -11.71 -0.19
C TYR A 72 -23.65 -13.01 -0.90
N ASN A 73 -22.68 -13.84 -1.29
CA ASN A 73 -22.94 -15.06 -2.06
C ASN A 73 -22.76 -16.36 -1.26
N GLY A 74 -22.80 -16.31 0.08
CA GLY A 74 -22.54 -17.48 0.94
C GLY A 74 -21.05 -17.72 1.25
N ARG A 75 -20.14 -17.02 0.58
CA ARG A 75 -18.68 -17.15 0.83
C ARG A 75 -17.95 -15.80 0.94
N SER A 76 -18.35 -14.85 0.11
CA SER A 76 -17.70 -13.55 -0.04
C SER A 76 -18.73 -12.44 -0.19
N SER A 77 -18.33 -11.23 0.15
CA SER A 77 -19.19 -10.05 0.01
C SER A 77 -18.64 -9.09 -1.02
N VAL A 78 -19.53 -8.38 -1.72
CA VAL A 78 -19.18 -7.21 -2.53
C VAL A 78 -19.52 -5.97 -1.72
N VAL A 79 -18.56 -5.07 -1.55
CA VAL A 79 -18.64 -3.91 -0.65
C VAL A 79 -18.28 -2.65 -1.42
N VAL A 80 -19.11 -1.61 -1.28
CA VAL A 80 -18.77 -0.25 -1.70
C VAL A 80 -17.98 0.42 -0.58
N CYS A 81 -16.87 1.05 -0.95
CA CYS A 81 -15.95 1.73 -0.05
C CYS A 81 -15.86 3.21 -0.44
N ARG A 82 -16.14 4.12 0.50
CA ARG A 82 -16.07 5.58 0.31
C ARG A 82 -15.05 6.19 1.28
N PRO A 83 -13.77 6.30 0.87
CA PRO A 83 -12.75 6.92 1.71
C PRO A 83 -12.87 8.45 1.69
N GLN A 84 -13.04 9.05 2.86
CA GLN A 84 -13.08 10.51 3.07
C GLN A 84 -11.68 11.15 3.10
N THR A 85 -10.66 10.30 3.20
CA THR A 85 -9.23 10.64 3.16
C THR A 85 -8.54 9.84 2.05
N GLY A 86 -7.21 9.90 1.96
CA GLY A 86 -6.43 9.20 0.95
C GLY A 86 -5.12 8.67 1.48
N ARG A 87 -5.15 7.91 2.60
CA ARG A 87 -3.93 7.28 3.14
C ARG A 87 -3.49 6.11 2.26
N MET A 88 -2.20 5.82 2.27
CA MET A 88 -1.65 4.67 1.55
C MET A 88 -2.32 3.39 2.03
N HIS A 89 -2.84 2.60 1.08
CA HIS A 89 -3.56 1.34 1.33
C HIS A 89 -4.80 1.43 2.25
N GLN A 90 -5.39 2.62 2.41
CA GLN A 90 -6.45 2.87 3.39
C GLN A 90 -7.59 1.83 3.39
N ILE A 91 -8.18 1.57 2.22
CA ILE A 91 -9.30 0.62 2.09
C ILE A 91 -8.85 -0.81 2.44
N ARG A 92 -7.66 -1.23 1.97
CA ARG A 92 -7.11 -2.57 2.19
C ARG A 92 -6.91 -2.85 3.67
N VAL A 93 -6.25 -1.91 4.36
CA VAL A 93 -5.94 -1.99 5.81
C VAL A 93 -7.21 -1.92 6.66
N HIS A 94 -8.16 -1.03 6.34
CA HIS A 94 -9.42 -0.96 7.08
C HIS A 94 -10.26 -2.22 6.93
N LEU A 95 -10.36 -2.79 5.72
CA LEU A 95 -11.06 -4.04 5.49
C LEU A 95 -10.39 -5.23 6.20
N GLN A 96 -9.06 -5.29 6.18
CA GLN A 96 -8.29 -6.26 6.97
C GLN A 96 -8.57 -6.11 8.47
N TYR A 97 -8.51 -4.89 9.00
CA TYR A 97 -8.79 -4.61 10.41
C TYR A 97 -10.20 -5.04 10.82
N LEU A 98 -11.20 -4.80 9.97
CA LEU A 98 -12.57 -5.25 10.22
C LEU A 98 -12.73 -6.78 10.16
N GLY A 99 -11.71 -7.49 9.66
CA GLY A 99 -11.70 -8.96 9.52
C GLY A 99 -12.26 -9.45 8.19
N PHE A 100 -12.39 -8.57 7.20
CA PHE A 100 -12.90 -8.88 5.87
C PHE A 100 -11.89 -8.44 4.81
N PRO A 101 -10.66 -9.02 4.77
CA PRO A 101 -9.64 -8.62 3.82
C PRO A 101 -10.13 -8.81 2.37
N ILE A 102 -9.59 -8.00 1.47
CA ILE A 102 -9.89 -8.10 0.04
C ILE A 102 -9.41 -9.46 -0.49
N ILE A 103 -10.24 -10.12 -1.28
CA ILE A 103 -9.88 -11.40 -1.91
C ILE A 103 -8.73 -11.18 -2.89
N ASN A 104 -7.76 -12.10 -2.89
CA ASN A 104 -6.55 -12.06 -3.71
C ASN A 104 -5.68 -10.82 -3.46
N ASP A 105 -5.80 -10.17 -2.31
CA ASP A 105 -4.85 -9.16 -1.87
C ASP A 105 -3.55 -9.86 -1.39
N PRO A 106 -2.44 -9.78 -2.15
CA PRO A 106 -1.23 -10.54 -1.84
C PRO A 106 -0.54 -10.06 -0.56
N LEU A 107 -0.85 -8.83 -0.12
CA LEU A 107 -0.20 -8.24 1.05
C LEU A 107 -1.06 -8.44 2.29
N TYR A 108 -2.30 -7.98 2.29
CA TYR A 108 -3.11 -7.89 3.52
C TYR A 108 -4.00 -9.11 3.77
N ASN A 109 -4.17 -9.98 2.77
CA ASN A 109 -4.92 -11.23 2.93
C ASN A 109 -3.96 -12.42 3.12
N HIS A 110 -3.07 -12.32 4.11
CA HIS A 110 -2.06 -13.33 4.38
C HIS A 110 -1.99 -13.68 5.87
N THR A 111 -1.69 -14.94 6.18
CA THR A 111 -1.55 -15.46 7.56
C THR A 111 -0.30 -14.95 8.27
N VAL A 112 0.52 -14.15 7.60
CA VAL A 112 1.73 -13.53 8.19
C VAL A 112 1.34 -12.53 9.28
N PHE A 113 0.14 -11.95 9.19
CA PHE A 113 -0.50 -11.11 10.20
C PHE A 113 -1.17 -11.92 11.32
N GLY A 114 -0.93 -13.23 11.40
CA GLY A 114 -1.57 -14.14 12.35
C GLY A 114 -2.82 -14.84 11.80
N PRO A 115 -3.46 -15.72 12.59
CA PRO A 115 -4.60 -16.52 12.16
C PRO A 115 -5.83 -15.68 11.81
N GLY A 116 -6.01 -14.53 12.48
CA GLY A 116 -7.05 -13.54 12.18
C GLY A 116 -6.70 -12.60 11.03
N LYS A 117 -5.57 -12.80 10.34
CA LYS A 117 -5.08 -11.95 9.24
C LYS A 117 -5.06 -10.45 9.58
N GLY A 118 -4.74 -10.09 10.83
CA GLY A 118 -4.69 -8.69 11.29
C GLY A 118 -6.05 -8.08 11.72
N LYS A 119 -7.11 -8.89 11.84
CA LYS A 119 -8.40 -8.45 12.40
C LYS A 119 -8.20 -7.78 13.77
N GLY A 120 -8.85 -6.64 13.97
CA GLY A 120 -8.77 -5.84 15.21
C GLY A 120 -7.40 -5.19 15.44
N GLY A 121 -6.48 -5.23 14.45
CA GLY A 121 -5.10 -4.80 14.63
C GLY A 121 -4.26 -5.77 15.45
N THR A 122 -4.76 -6.99 15.68
CA THR A 122 -4.04 -8.03 16.43
C THR A 122 -2.97 -8.65 15.53
N ILE A 123 -1.71 -8.32 15.79
CA ILE A 123 -0.54 -8.87 15.10
C ILE A 123 0.46 -9.31 16.19
N GLU A 124 0.74 -10.61 16.26
CA GLU A 124 1.63 -11.21 17.27
C GLU A 124 3.12 -11.13 16.89
N LYS A 125 3.52 -10.02 16.27
CA LYS A 125 4.88 -9.78 15.75
C LYS A 125 5.28 -8.34 15.98
N THR A 126 6.57 -8.09 16.17
CA THR A 126 7.10 -6.73 16.08
C THR A 126 7.04 -6.23 14.63
N ASP A 127 7.15 -4.92 14.44
CA ASP A 127 7.15 -4.33 13.11
C ASP A 127 8.32 -4.85 12.26
N GLU A 128 9.49 -5.02 12.87
CA GLU A 128 10.69 -5.54 12.23
C GLU A 128 10.48 -6.98 11.75
N GLN A 129 9.90 -7.83 12.61
CA GLN A 129 9.60 -9.23 12.27
C GLN A 129 8.57 -9.32 11.14
N LEU A 130 7.50 -8.53 11.22
CA LEU A 130 6.47 -8.49 10.18
C LEU A 130 7.06 -8.05 8.82
N ILE A 131 7.90 -7.02 8.82
CA ILE A 131 8.58 -6.54 7.60
C ILE A 131 9.47 -7.65 7.01
N GLN A 132 10.26 -8.32 7.84
CA GLN A 132 11.18 -9.39 7.40
C GLN A 132 10.41 -10.54 6.75
N ASP A 133 9.34 -11.01 7.40
CA ASP A 133 8.50 -12.08 6.87
C ASP A 133 7.85 -11.69 5.53
N LEU A 134 7.35 -10.46 5.42
CA LEU A 134 6.74 -9.96 4.18
C LEU A 134 7.74 -9.88 3.02
N ILE A 135 8.98 -9.46 3.29
CA ILE A 135 10.06 -9.46 2.29
C ILE A 135 10.38 -10.90 1.85
N ALA A 136 10.47 -11.83 2.81
CA ALA A 136 10.76 -13.23 2.52
C ALA A 136 9.67 -13.87 1.64
N ILE A 137 8.39 -13.61 1.94
CA ILE A 137 7.25 -14.07 1.14
C ILE A 137 7.33 -13.52 -0.28
N HIS A 138 7.51 -12.20 -0.43
CA HIS A 138 7.59 -11.58 -1.76
C HIS A 138 8.74 -12.14 -2.61
N ASN A 139 9.91 -12.35 -2.00
CA ASN A 139 11.06 -12.93 -2.69
C ASN A 139 10.82 -14.39 -3.08
N ALA A 140 10.14 -15.17 -2.25
CA ALA A 140 9.82 -16.57 -2.52
C ALA A 140 8.76 -16.72 -3.62
N GLU A 141 7.74 -15.86 -3.63
CA GLU A 141 6.73 -15.81 -4.70
C GLU A 141 7.38 -15.45 -6.04
N ASN A 142 8.32 -14.50 -6.05
CA ASN A 142 9.09 -14.14 -7.25
C ASN A 142 10.04 -15.26 -7.71
N TRP A 143 10.48 -16.17 -6.83
CA TRP A 143 11.36 -17.30 -7.18
C TRP A 143 10.61 -18.46 -7.87
N LEU A 144 9.29 -18.58 -7.66
CA LEU A 144 8.45 -19.64 -8.24
C LEU A 144 7.78 -19.25 -9.57
N GLY A 145 8.01 -18.03 -10.08
CA GLY A 145 7.46 -17.54 -11.35
C GLY A 145 8.54 -17.19 -12.38
N MET A 146 8.71 -18.05 -13.39
CA MET A 146 9.59 -17.79 -14.54
C MET A 146 9.26 -16.48 -15.28
N ASP A 147 10.32 -15.75 -15.61
CA ASP A 147 10.56 -14.76 -16.68
C ASP A 147 9.43 -13.85 -17.16
N GLY A 148 9.63 -12.54 -16.96
CA GLY A 148 8.90 -11.48 -17.65
C GLY A 148 9.03 -10.13 -16.97
N ASP A 149 10.23 -9.54 -17.02
CA ASP A 149 10.56 -8.12 -16.83
C ASP A 149 9.42 -7.22 -16.27
N VAL A 150 9.30 -7.18 -14.94
CA VAL A 150 8.69 -6.04 -14.26
C VAL A 150 9.76 -5.43 -13.37
N GLU A 151 10.34 -4.33 -13.88
CA GLU A 151 11.36 -3.49 -13.26
C GLU A 151 11.23 -3.35 -11.73
N LEU A 152 11.98 -4.19 -11.01
CA LEU A 152 12.41 -3.94 -9.63
C LEU A 152 13.91 -3.67 -9.58
N SER A 153 14.44 -2.97 -10.59
CA SER A 153 15.86 -2.60 -10.69
C SER A 153 16.22 -1.34 -9.89
N MET A 154 15.28 -0.65 -9.23
CA MET A 154 15.54 0.63 -8.55
C MET A 154 16.26 0.53 -7.18
N PHE A 155 16.64 -0.65 -6.72
CA PHE A 155 17.32 -0.82 -5.42
C PHE A 155 18.59 -1.68 -5.50
N LYS A 156 19.51 -1.36 -6.42
CA LYS A 156 20.92 -1.69 -6.18
C LYS A 156 21.58 -0.52 -5.41
N PRO A 157 22.14 -0.75 -4.21
CA PRO A 157 23.05 0.21 -3.62
C PRO A 157 24.26 0.38 -4.54
N LYS A 158 24.60 1.61 -4.92
CA LYS A 158 25.91 1.88 -5.54
C LYS A 158 26.97 1.61 -4.47
N GLU A 159 27.79 0.59 -4.67
CA GLU A 159 29.00 0.40 -3.87
C GLU A 159 29.93 1.60 -4.08
N ALA A 160 30.37 2.19 -2.97
CA ALA A 160 31.47 3.13 -2.94
C ALA A 160 32.78 2.35 -3.07
N GLY A 161 33.51 2.58 -4.16
CA GLY A 161 34.84 2.05 -4.40
C GLY A 161 35.79 3.17 -4.80
N GLU A 162 36.86 3.33 -4.02
CA GLU A 162 37.81 4.44 -4.02
C GLU A 162 38.76 4.54 -5.23
N CYS A 163 39.10 5.80 -5.52
CA CYS A 163 40.37 6.39 -5.96
C CYS A 163 41.39 5.56 -6.76
N ARG A 164 41.81 6.10 -7.91
CA ARG A 164 43.23 6.17 -8.31
C ARG A 164 43.51 7.39 -9.19
N ASN A 165 44.36 8.28 -8.66
CA ASN A 165 45.10 9.29 -9.42
C ASN A 165 45.97 8.60 -10.47
N THR A 166 46.05 9.17 -11.67
CA THR A 166 47.26 9.11 -12.50
C THR A 166 47.37 10.38 -13.31
N VAL A 167 48.52 11.02 -13.15
CA VAL A 167 48.96 12.26 -13.76
C VAL A 167 49.48 12.01 -15.18
N ASP A 168 49.46 13.09 -15.96
CA ASP A 168 50.31 13.47 -17.10
C ASP A 168 49.92 13.15 -18.57
N ARG A 169 49.67 14.29 -19.26
CA ARG A 169 50.22 14.80 -20.53
C ARG A 169 49.88 14.15 -21.89
N GLU A 170 49.24 14.94 -22.76
CA GLU A 170 49.80 15.65 -23.95
C GLU A 170 48.61 16.26 -24.76
N VAL A 171 48.44 17.58 -24.91
CA VAL A 171 49.05 18.56 -25.85
C VAL A 171 48.49 18.52 -27.30
N ARG A 172 47.94 19.68 -27.74
CA ARG A 172 47.61 20.21 -29.12
C ARG A 172 46.28 19.78 -29.78
N GLY A 173 45.54 20.62 -30.52
CA GLY A 173 45.72 22.01 -31.01
C GLY A 173 44.36 22.65 -31.36
N VAL A 174 44.18 23.97 -31.19
CA VAL A 174 44.28 25.05 -32.21
C VAL A 174 43.41 24.82 -33.45
N MET A 175 42.21 25.40 -33.48
CA MET A 175 41.89 26.60 -34.28
C MET A 175 40.58 27.22 -33.77
#